data_AF-A0A970BTS2-F1
#
_entry.id   AF-A0A970BTS2-F1
#
_cell.length_a   1.000
_cell.length_b   1.000
_cell.length_c   1.000
_cell.angle_alpha   90.00
_cell.angle_beta   90.00
_cell.angle_gamma   90.00
#
_symmetry.space_group_name_H-M   'P 1'
#
loop_
_entity.id
_entity.type
_entity.pdbx_description
1 polymer ?
#
loop_
_entity_poly.entity_id
_entity_poly.type
_entity_poly.pdbx_seq_one_letter_code
_entity_poly.pdbx_strand_id
1 'polypeptide(L)'
;LDFYMACYYNPSSRAASPHHIHGAEERFAPEDRAERVALIQTLSRPAIHYKVLAAGRLSAAEGLADAARNMRPGDAVCVGVHTGDNADMLREDLEIAMAEWVPA
;
A
#
# COMPACT_ATOMS: atom_id res chain seq x y z
N LEU A 1 18.11 7.73 -8.76
CA LEU A 1 16.86 7.11 -9.24
C LEU A 1 15.72 7.80 -8.51
N ASP A 2 14.74 8.31 -9.23
CA ASP A 2 13.59 9.00 -8.65
C ASP A 2 12.37 8.07 -8.64
N PHE A 3 11.52 8.20 -7.63
CA PHE A 3 10.30 7.42 -7.46
C PHE A 3 9.21 8.25 -6.77
N TYR A 4 7.96 7.79 -6.85
CA TYR A 4 6.84 8.37 -6.10
C TYR A 4 6.51 7.52 -4.87
N MET A 5 6.18 8.16 -3.74
CA MET A 5 5.55 7.48 -2.61
C MET A 5 4.03 7.51 -2.81
N ALA A 6 3.41 6.35 -3.01
CA ALA A 6 1.99 6.26 -3.36
C ALA A 6 1.16 5.64 -2.22
N CYS A 7 0.46 6.48 -1.47
CA CYS A 7 -0.45 6.04 -0.40
C CYS A 7 -1.75 5.52 -1.01
N TYR A 8 -2.14 4.30 -0.68
CA TYR A 8 -3.40 3.72 -1.17
C TYR A 8 -4.64 4.47 -0.71
N TYR A 9 -4.54 5.23 0.39
CA TYR A 9 -5.68 5.86 1.01
C TYR A 9 -5.46 7.37 1.17
N ASN A 10 -6.56 8.11 1.30
CA ASN A 10 -6.54 9.49 1.76
C ASN A 10 -7.02 9.55 3.22
N PRO A 11 -6.22 9.05 4.18
CA PRO A 11 -6.65 8.86 5.57
C PRO A 11 -7.12 10.16 6.22
N SER A 12 -6.53 11.28 5.84
CA SER A 12 -6.99 12.60 6.23
C SER A 12 -6.71 13.56 5.09
N SER A 13 -7.78 14.16 4.55
CA SER A 13 -7.65 15.10 3.44
C SER A 13 -6.72 16.25 3.79
N ARG A 14 -5.77 16.52 2.90
CA ARG A 14 -4.82 17.63 3.01
C ARG A 14 -5.25 18.87 2.22
N ALA A 15 -6.46 18.86 1.64
CA ALA A 15 -6.95 19.94 0.79
C ALA A 15 -7.04 21.30 1.51
N ALA A 16 -7.40 21.28 2.81
CA ALA A 16 -7.49 22.49 3.62
C ALA A 16 -6.19 22.79 4.40
N SER A 17 -5.44 21.76 4.81
CA SER A 17 -4.18 21.91 5.55
C SER A 17 -3.24 20.75 5.23
N PRO A 18 -1.96 21.02 4.91
CA PRO A 18 -0.98 19.98 4.65
C PRO A 18 -0.47 19.29 5.94
N HIS A 19 -0.77 19.85 7.13
CA HIS A 19 -0.29 19.32 8.39
C HIS A 19 -1.15 18.14 8.89
N HIS A 20 -0.50 17.21 9.59
CA HIS A 20 -1.21 16.20 10.35
C HIS A 20 -1.94 16.87 11.52
N ILE A 21 -3.22 16.55 11.69
CA ILE A 21 -4.04 17.02 12.80
C ILE A 21 -4.13 15.88 13.81
N HIS A 22 -3.49 16.06 14.96
CA HIS A 22 -3.53 15.06 16.02
C HIS A 22 -4.97 14.80 16.49
N GLY A 23 -5.32 13.52 16.66
CA GLY A 23 -6.64 13.10 17.11
C GLY A 23 -7.73 13.10 16.02
N ALA A 24 -7.41 13.54 14.80
CA ALA A 24 -8.33 13.37 13.67
C ALA A 24 -8.50 11.89 13.33
N GLU A 25 -9.74 11.48 13.06
CA GLU A 25 -10.04 10.12 12.62
C GLU A 25 -9.49 9.87 11.22
N GLU A 26 -8.76 8.77 11.05
CA GLU A 26 -8.27 8.33 9.74
C GLU A 26 -9.29 7.44 9.02
N ARG A 27 -9.60 7.76 7.76
CA ARG A 27 -10.52 6.99 6.91
C ARG A 27 -9.78 6.15 5.88
N PHE A 28 -10.09 4.86 5.79
CA PHE A 28 -9.49 3.95 4.79
C PHE A 28 -10.56 3.43 3.84
N ALA A 29 -11.02 4.31 2.94
CA ALA A 29 -12.11 3.99 2.03
C ALA A 29 -11.64 3.05 0.90
N PRO A 30 -12.38 1.97 0.56
CA PRO A 30 -12.03 1.11 -0.57
C PRO A 30 -11.93 1.86 -1.91
N GLU A 31 -12.70 2.95 -2.06
CA GLU A 31 -12.69 3.79 -3.26
C GLU A 31 -11.34 4.50 -3.43
N ASP A 32 -10.71 4.94 -2.35
CA ASP A 32 -9.38 5.56 -2.41
C ASP A 32 -8.33 4.58 -2.96
N ARG A 33 -8.41 3.31 -2.53
CA ARG A 33 -7.52 2.24 -3.00
C ARG A 33 -7.66 2.04 -4.50
N ALA A 34 -8.90 1.91 -4.98
CA ALA A 34 -9.17 1.71 -6.40
C ALA A 34 -8.70 2.91 -7.25
N GLU A 35 -8.99 4.14 -6.80
CA GLU A 35 -8.54 5.37 -7.47
C GLU A 35 -7.00 5.44 -7.51
N ARG A 36 -6.33 5.15 -6.39
CA ARG A 36 -4.87 5.26 -6.32
C ARG A 36 -4.19 4.22 -7.20
N VAL A 37 -4.65 2.98 -7.19
CA VAL A 37 -4.13 1.92 -8.05
C VAL A 37 -4.25 2.31 -9.52
N ALA A 38 -5.41 2.85 -9.93
CA ALA A 38 -5.60 3.34 -11.30
C ALA A 38 -4.64 4.49 -11.64
N LEU A 39 -4.43 5.43 -10.73
CA LEU A 39 -3.47 6.53 -10.92
C LEU A 39 -2.03 6.01 -11.07
N ILE A 40 -1.61 5.04 -10.25
CA ILE A 40 -0.24 4.48 -10.30
C ILE A 40 0.09 3.99 -11.71
N GLN A 41 -0.86 3.38 -12.42
CA GLN A 41 -0.67 2.91 -13.80
C GLN A 41 -0.24 4.01 -14.78
N THR A 42 -0.56 5.27 -14.47
CA THR A 42 -0.27 6.43 -15.34
C THR A 42 1.04 7.15 -14.98
N LEU A 43 1.70 6.78 -13.88
CA LEU A 43 2.88 7.50 -13.38
C LEU A 43 4.11 7.28 -14.27
N SER A 44 4.86 8.35 -14.54
CA SER A 44 6.06 8.32 -15.39
C SER A 44 7.30 7.68 -14.76
N ARG A 45 7.23 7.31 -13.48
CA ARG A 45 8.34 6.77 -12.69
C ARG A 45 7.82 5.65 -11.78
N PRO A 46 8.71 4.78 -11.26
CA PRO A 46 8.31 3.78 -10.29
C PRO A 46 7.63 4.37 -9.05
N ALA A 47 6.74 3.59 -8.45
CA ALA A 47 6.02 3.91 -7.24
C ALA A 47 6.39 2.95 -6.11
N ILE A 48 6.51 3.50 -4.90
CA ILE A 48 6.52 2.73 -3.66
C ILE A 48 5.10 2.75 -3.11
N HIS A 49 4.42 1.60 -3.19
CA HIS A 49 3.07 1.37 -2.70
C HIS A 49 3.12 1.31 -1.17
N TYR A 50 2.40 2.17 -0.46
CA TYR A 50 2.39 2.15 1.00
C TYR A 50 1.00 2.36 1.59
N LYS A 51 0.85 1.98 2.86
CA LYS A 51 -0.45 1.81 3.56
C LYS A 51 -1.37 0.77 2.91
N VAL A 52 -0.83 -0.20 2.17
CA VAL A 52 -1.58 -1.26 1.47
C VAL A 52 -2.47 -2.10 2.40
N LEU A 53 -2.13 -2.21 3.69
CA LEU A 53 -2.93 -2.91 4.71
C LEU A 53 -3.94 -2.03 5.45
N ALA A 54 -4.18 -0.79 5.01
CA ALA A 54 -5.11 0.17 5.66
C ALA A 54 -4.87 0.35 7.18
N ALA A 55 -3.59 0.43 7.56
CA ALA A 55 -3.16 0.45 8.98
C ALA A 55 -3.71 -0.75 9.78
N GLY A 56 -3.65 -1.94 9.22
CA GLY A 56 -4.05 -3.20 9.85
C GLY A 56 -5.54 -3.53 9.75
N ARG A 57 -6.33 -2.73 9.01
CA ARG A 57 -7.77 -2.98 8.79
C ARG A 57 -8.04 -4.02 7.71
N LEU A 58 -7.06 -4.27 6.84
CA LEU A 58 -7.10 -5.35 5.87
C LEU A 58 -6.22 -6.50 6.33
N SER A 59 -6.61 -7.72 5.96
CA SER A 59 -5.75 -8.89 6.10
C SER A 59 -4.53 -8.77 5.18
N ALA A 60 -3.42 -9.43 5.55
CA ALA A 60 -2.24 -9.53 4.68
C ALA A 60 -2.59 -10.15 3.32
N ALA A 61 -3.39 -11.23 3.33
CA ALA A 61 -3.86 -11.91 2.12
C ALA A 61 -4.61 -10.96 1.17
N GLU A 62 -5.46 -10.07 1.68
CA GLU A 62 -6.16 -9.12 0.83
C GLU A 62 -5.24 -7.99 0.35
N GLY A 63 -4.57 -7.30 1.29
CA GLY A 63 -3.83 -6.08 0.97
C GLY A 63 -2.55 -6.32 0.17
N LEU A 64 -1.81 -7.39 0.46
CA LEU A 64 -0.58 -7.72 -0.26
C LEU A 64 -0.87 -8.29 -1.64
N ALA A 65 -1.87 -9.16 -1.77
CA ALA A 65 -2.29 -9.69 -3.07
C ALA A 65 -2.78 -8.57 -4.00
N ASP A 66 -3.61 -7.66 -3.49
CA ASP A 66 -4.07 -6.50 -4.25
C ASP A 66 -2.92 -5.57 -4.64
N ALA A 67 -1.96 -5.32 -3.75
CA ALA A 67 -0.77 -4.55 -4.09
C ALA A 67 0.05 -5.23 -5.19
N ALA A 68 0.34 -6.52 -5.03
CA ALA A 68 1.16 -7.30 -5.96
C ALA A 68 0.59 -7.35 -7.39
N ARG A 69 -0.72 -7.58 -7.52
CA ARG A 69 -1.40 -7.59 -8.83
C ARG A 69 -1.38 -6.25 -9.56
N ASN A 70 -1.17 -5.15 -8.83
CA ASN A 70 -1.21 -3.80 -9.36
C ASN A 70 0.16 -3.12 -9.44
N MET A 71 1.24 -3.78 -8.99
CA MET A 71 2.60 -3.28 -9.17
C MET A 71 3.03 -3.42 -10.63
N ARG A 72 3.77 -2.43 -11.12
CA ARG A 72 4.42 -2.47 -12.44
C ARG A 72 5.88 -2.90 -12.29
N PRO A 73 6.57 -3.27 -13.40
CA PRO A 73 8.01 -3.50 -13.36
C PRO A 73 8.76 -2.30 -12.75
N GLY A 74 9.52 -2.56 -11.68
CA GLY A 74 10.31 -1.56 -10.97
C GLY A 74 9.58 -0.87 -9.81
N ASP A 75 8.27 -1.05 -9.64
CA ASP A 75 7.56 -0.63 -8.44
C ASP A 75 7.99 -1.50 -7.22
N ALA A 76 7.70 -1.01 -6.02
CA ALA A 76 7.96 -1.73 -4.77
C ALA A 76 6.80 -1.54 -3.79
N VAL A 77 6.68 -2.42 -2.79
CA VAL A 77 5.72 -2.28 -1.69
C VAL A 77 6.44 -2.05 -0.36
N CYS A 78 5.95 -1.08 0.42
CA CYS A 78 6.47 -0.73 1.74
C CYS A 78 5.46 -1.12 2.82
N VAL A 79 5.82 -2.13 3.61
CA VAL A 79 4.98 -2.71 4.67
C VAL A 79 5.76 -2.69 5.99
N GLY A 80 5.13 -2.21 7.06
CA GLY A 80 5.66 -2.33 8.40
C GLY A 80 5.30 -3.69 8.99
N VAL A 81 6.29 -4.42 9.48
CA VAL A 81 6.10 -5.76 10.06
C VAL A 81 6.48 -5.73 11.54
N HIS A 82 5.59 -6.23 12.38
CA HIS A 82 5.86 -6.54 13.78
C HIS A 82 5.44 -7.99 14.02
N THR A 83 6.42 -8.89 14.10
CA THR A 83 6.18 -10.34 14.12
C THR A 83 5.35 -10.77 15.33
N GLY A 84 5.50 -10.12 16.49
CA GLY A 84 4.78 -10.51 17.70
C GLY A 84 4.92 -12.01 17.97
N ASP A 85 3.78 -12.69 18.02
CA ASP A 85 3.68 -14.15 18.24
C ASP A 85 3.89 -14.99 16.96
N ASN A 86 3.97 -14.37 15.79
CA ASN A 86 4.24 -15.02 14.51
C ASN A 86 5.63 -14.66 14.00
N ALA A 87 6.62 -15.49 14.36
CA ALA A 87 8.01 -15.34 13.91
C ALA A 87 8.18 -15.44 12.38
N ASP A 88 7.22 -16.07 11.70
CA ASP A 88 7.25 -16.31 10.26
C ASP A 88 6.48 -15.27 9.43
N MET A 89 5.88 -14.25 10.06
CA MET A 89 5.01 -13.26 9.40
C MET A 89 5.65 -12.65 8.13
N LEU A 90 6.93 -12.29 8.18
CA LEU A 90 7.63 -11.74 7.02
C LEU A 90 7.71 -12.74 5.86
N ARG A 91 7.98 -14.02 6.16
CA ARG A 91 8.03 -15.09 5.15
C ARG A 91 6.66 -15.28 4.50
N GLU A 92 5.61 -15.35 5.32
CA GLU A 92 4.23 -15.53 4.87
C GLU A 92 3.75 -14.34 4.01
N ASP A 93 4.04 -13.11 4.43
CA ASP A 93 3.73 -11.90 3.66
C ASP A 93 4.44 -11.90 2.29
N LEU A 94 5.71 -12.34 2.25
CA LEU A 94 6.45 -12.49 1.00
C LEU A 94 5.86 -13.58 0.10
N GLU A 95 5.45 -14.72 0.65
CA GLU A 95 4.81 -15.80 -0.11
C GLU A 95 3.53 -15.30 -0.80
N ILE A 96 2.68 -14.55 -0.08
CA ILE A 96 1.47 -13.93 -0.64
C ILE A 96 1.84 -12.96 -1.78
N ALA A 97 2.76 -12.04 -1.53
CA ALA A 97 3.12 -11.02 -2.50
C ALA A 97 3.75 -11.63 -3.76
N MET A 98 4.61 -12.63 -3.62
CA MET A 98 5.29 -13.29 -4.73
C MET A 98 4.36 -14.19 -5.53
N ALA A 99 3.37 -14.84 -4.90
CA ALA A 99 2.39 -15.67 -5.60
C ALA A 99 1.50 -14.84 -6.55
N GLU A 100 1.25 -13.59 -6.19
CA GLU A 100 0.33 -12.68 -6.91
C GLU A 100 1.06 -11.70 -7.83
N TRP A 101 2.37 -11.55 -7.68
CA TRP A 101 3.18 -10.71 -8.55
C TRP A 101 3.54 -11.47 -9.83
N VAL A 102 2.91 -11.07 -10.94
CA VAL A 102 3.22 -11.56 -12.27
C VAL A 102 3.99 -10.47 -13.02
N PRO A 103 5.29 -10.67 -13.35
CA PRO A 103 6.00 -9.74 -14.21
C PRO A 103 5.36 -9.75 -15.61
N ALA A 104 5.06 -8.56 -16.13
CA ALA A 104 4.60 -8.36 -17.50
C ALA A 104 5.72 -8.58 -18.52
#